data_AF-A0A924NI81-F1
#
_entry.id   AF-A0A924NI81-F1
#
_cell.length_a   1.000
_cell.length_b   1.000
_cell.length_c   1.000
_cell.angle_alpha   90.00
_cell.angle_beta   90.00
_cell.angle_gamma   90.00
#
_symmetry.space_group_name_H-M   'P 1'
#
loop_
_entity.id
_entity.type
_entity.pdbx_description
1 polymer ?
#
loop_
_entity_poly.entity_id
_entity_poly.type
_entity_poly.pdbx_seq_one_letter_code
_entity_poly.pdbx_strand_id
1 'polypeptide(L)' 'MSWSPAGLDAWRGRTVIVTGGNSGIGLRAAQALRGHRAGVGLACRGVARARAGADGRGVR' A
#
# COMPACT_ATOMS: atom_id res chain seq x y z
N MET A 1 -13.71 19.02 -11.73
CA MET A 1 -12.94 18.64 -10.53
C MET A 1 -12.60 17.16 -10.64
N SER A 2 -11.33 16.80 -10.81
CA SER A 2 -10.88 15.40 -10.88
C SER A 2 -9.94 15.09 -9.71
N TRP A 3 -10.28 14.04 -8.97
CA TRP A 3 -9.41 13.50 -7.93
C TRP A 3 -8.50 12.42 -8.51
N SER A 4 -7.26 12.35 -8.02
CA SER A 4 -6.36 11.23 -8.31
C SER A 4 -5.43 10.95 -7.12
N PRO A 5 -4.91 9.71 -6.98
CA PRO A 5 -3.90 9.39 -5.97
C PRO A 5 -2.61 10.22 -6.09
N ALA A 6 -2.33 10.82 -7.25
CA ALA A 6 -1.19 11.70 -7.44
C ALA A 6 -1.34 13.02 -6.65
N GLY A 7 -2.57 13.43 -6.35
CA GLY A 7 -2.88 14.63 -5.56
C GLY A 7 -2.97 14.41 -4.05
N LEU A 8 -2.53 13.27 -3.52
CA LEU A 8 -2.43 13.10 -2.06
C LEU A 8 -1.35 14.06 -1.52
N ASP A 9 -1.62 14.64 -0.35
CA ASP A 9 -0.63 15.45 0.39
C ASP A 9 0.58 14.60 0.82
N ALA A 10 1.64 15.26 1.28
CA ALA A 10 2.85 14.57 1.74
C ALA A 10 2.56 13.67 2.96
N TRP A 11 2.96 12.39 2.87
CA TRP A 11 2.87 11.40 3.95
C TRP A 11 4.21 11.10 4.63
N ARG A 12 5.25 11.87 4.31
CA ARG A 12 6.59 11.70 4.87
C ARG A 12 6.57 11.74 6.40
N GLY A 13 7.28 10.80 7.02
CA GLY A 13 7.41 10.70 8.47
C GLY A 13 6.21 10.03 9.16
N ARG A 14 5.19 9.61 8.39
CA ARG A 14 4.04 8.86 8.92
C ARG A 14 4.23 7.36 8.69
N THR A 15 3.79 6.57 9.66
CA THR A 15 3.69 5.11 9.54
C THR A 15 2.23 4.71 9.39
N VAL A 16 1.91 3.91 8.38
CA VAL A 16 0.54 3.49 8.06
C VAL A 16 0.47 1.97 8.01
N ILE A 17 -0.53 1.38 8.68
CA ILE A 17 -0.86 -0.04 8.59
C ILE A 17 -2.08 -0.20 7.69
N VAL A 18 -1.93 -1.02 6.64
CA VAL A 18 -3.03 -1.35 5.73
C VAL A 18 -3.46 -2.80 5.94
N THR A 19 -4.69 -3.00 6.38
CA THR A 19 -5.30 -4.34 6.49
C THR A 19 -5.75 -4.83 5.12
N GLY A 20 -5.55 -6.12 4.82
CA GLY A 20 -5.89 -6.69 3.51
C GLY A 20 -5.09 -6.10 2.33
N GLY A 21 -3.93 -5.51 2.61
CA GLY A 21 -3.11 -4.80 1.62
C GLY A 21 -2.32 -5.68 0.64
N ASN A 22 -2.55 -6.99 0.63
CA ASN A 22 -1.88 -7.94 -0.26
C ASN A 22 -2.57 -8.08 -1.64
N SER A 23 -3.70 -7.41 -1.88
CA SER A 23 -4.43 -7.44 -3.15
C SER A 23 -5.46 -6.29 -3.25
N GLY A 24 -6.06 -6.13 -4.43
CA GLY A 24 -7.23 -5.25 -4.61
C GLY A 24 -7.00 -3.81 -4.17
N ILE A 25 -8.04 -3.20 -3.58
CA ILE A 25 -8.02 -1.80 -3.12
C ILE A 25 -6.97 -1.55 -2.04
N GLY A 26 -6.75 -2.49 -1.12
CA GLY A 26 -5.75 -2.38 -0.07
C GLY A 26 -4.33 -2.27 -0.63
N LEU A 27 -4.00 -3.07 -1.65
CA LEU A 27 -2.70 -2.98 -2.32
C LEU A 27 -2.52 -1.64 -3.05
N ARG A 28 -3.57 -1.14 -3.72
CA ARG A 28 -3.52 0.16 -4.41
C ARG A 28 -3.35 1.32 -3.43
N ALA A 29 -4.04 1.27 -2.29
CA ALA A 29 -3.87 2.27 -1.22
C ALA A 29 -2.45 2.25 -0.64
N ALA A 30 -1.93 1.06 -0.34
CA ALA A 30 -0.56 0.90 0.17
C ALA A 30 0.49 1.43 -0.82
N GLN A 31 0.32 1.16 -2.12
CA GLN A 31 1.19 1.67 -3.18
C GLN A 31 1.15 3.19 -3.28
N ALA A 32 -0.05 3.79 -3.24
CA ALA A 32 -0.20 5.25 -3.27
C ALA A 32 0.49 5.90 -2.07
N LEU A 33 0.21 5.44 -0.85
CA LEU A 33 0.80 5.98 0.39
C LEU A 33 2.32 5.85 0.42
N ARG A 34 2.86 4.71 -0.05
CA ARG A 34 4.31 4.51 -0.19
C ARG A 34 4.92 5.44 -1.24
N GLY A 35 4.22 5.68 -2.36
CA GLY A 35 4.61 6.67 -3.37
C GLY A 35 4.74 8.08 -2.79
N HIS A 36 3.92 8.40 -1.78
CA HIS A 36 3.96 9.65 -1.01
C HIS A 36 4.85 9.61 0.24
N ARG A 37 5.78 8.65 0.28
CA ARG A 37 6.86 8.51 1.28
C ARG A 37 6.39 8.20 2.71
N ALA A 38 5.22 7.60 2.86
CA ALA A 38 4.84 6.96 4.12
C ALA A 38 5.68 5.69 4.35
N GLY A 39 5.95 5.35 5.61
CA GLY A 39 6.30 3.99 5.99
C GLY A 39 5.03 3.13 5.99
N VAL A 40 4.96 2.10 5.15
CA VAL A 40 3.73 1.29 5.00
C VAL A 40 3.97 -0.15 5.42
N GLY A 41 3.20 -0.62 6.40
CA GLY A 41 3.13 -2.02 6.81
C GLY A 41 1.83 -2.68 6.33
N LEU A 42 1.92 -3.93 5.88
CA LEU A 42 0.74 -4.70 5.46
C LEU A 42 0.33 -5.70 6.54
N ALA A 43 -0.91 -5.62 7.00
CA ALA A 43 -1.51 -6.57 7.93
C ALA A 43 -2.47 -7.50 7.16
N CYS A 44 -2.06 -8.74 6.93
CA CYS A 44 -2.82 -9.70 6.13
C CYS A 44 -2.83 -11.06 6.80
N ARG A 45 -3.83 -11.90 6.49
CA ARG A 45 -3.94 -13.27 7.02
C ARG A 45 -2.78 -14.20 6.61
N GLY A 46 -2.01 -13.86 5.57
CA GLY A 46 -0.86 -14.66 5.11
C GLY A 46 0.36 -13.80 4.79
N VAL A 47 1.39 -13.91 5.62
CA VAL A 47 2.63 -13.09 5.51
C VAL A 47 3.35 -13.32 4.19
N ALA A 48 3.44 -14.56 3.70
CA ALA A 48 4.09 -14.87 2.42
C ALA A 48 3.41 -14.16 1.23
N ARG A 49 2.08 -14.21 1.17
CA ARG A 49 1.29 -13.51 0.14
C ARG A 49 1.39 -11.99 0.29
N ALA A 50 1.44 -11.48 1.51
CA ALA A 50 1.65 -10.06 1.77
C ALA A 50 3.03 -9.58 1.28
N ARG A 51 4.10 -10.36 1.52
CA ARG A 51 5.44 -10.09 0.99
C ARG A 51 5.45 -10.09 -0.54
N ALA A 52 4.88 -11.12 -1.15
CA ALA A 52 4.75 -11.20 -2.61
C ALA A 52 4.03 -9.97 -3.20
N GLY A 53 2.93 -9.53 -2.58
CA GLY A 53 2.24 -8.29 -2.97
C GLY A 53 3.06 -7.02 -2.76
N ALA A 54 3.78 -6.90 -1.64
CA ALA A 54 4.64 -5.76 -1.32
C ALA A 54 5.86 -5.65 -2.25
N ASP A 55 6.42 -6.78 -2.65
CA ASP A 55 7.58 -6.89 -3.55
C ASP A 55 7.19 -6.71 -5.03
N GLY A 56 5.90 -6.52 -5.33
CA GLY A 56 5.40 -6.44 -6.71
C GLY A 56 5.41 -7.78 -7.45
N ARG A 57 5.77 -8.88 -6.78
CA ARG A 57 5.69 -10.24 -7.29
C ARG A 57 4.28 -10.77 -7.04
N GLY A 58 3.30 -10.23 -7.75
CA GLY A 58 1.93 -10.72 -7.65
C GLY A 58 1.91 -12.25 -7.82
N VAL A 59 1.38 -12.97 -6.82
CA VAL A 59 1.09 -14.39 -6.97
C VAL A 59 -0.06 -14.46 -7.96
N ARG A 60 0.22 -14.89 -9.19
CA ARG A 60 -0.81 -15.21 -10.18
C ARG A 60 -1.70 -16.34 -9.65
#